data_AF-A0A5P1E562-F1
#
_entry.id   AF-A0A5P1E562-F1
#
_cell.length_a   1.000
_cell.length_b   1.000
_cell.length_c   1.000
_cell.angle_alpha   90.00
_cell.angle_beta   90.00
_cell.angle_gamma   90.00
#
_symmetry.space_group_name_H-M   'P 1'
#
loop_
_entity.id
_entity.type
_entity.pdbx_description
1 polymer ?
#
loop_
_entity_poly.entity_id
_entity_poly.type
_entity_poly.pdbx_seq_one_letter_code
_entity_poly.pdbx_strand_id
1 'polypeptide(L)' 'MSSSPIAKPYLIYGDPMEEGFAESSSPSRPSPLSPTDIKAGIYARLVEIGNDEAASDPDFFARIEAHFGRLPPSE' A
#
# COMPACT_ATOMS: atom_id res chain seq x y z
N MET A 1 64.59 -9.63 -10.56
CA MET A 1 63.66 -8.63 -9.99
C MET A 1 62.31 -8.89 -10.60
N SER A 2 61.34 -9.13 -9.71
CA SER A 2 59.94 -9.44 -9.98
C SER A 2 59.26 -8.35 -10.81
N SER A 3 58.48 -8.70 -11.83
CA SER A 3 57.39 -7.83 -12.29
C SER A 3 56.35 -8.64 -13.07
N SER A 4 55.30 -8.98 -12.32
CA SER A 4 53.92 -9.42 -12.58
C SER A 4 53.46 -9.92 -13.96
N PRO A 5 52.68 -11.01 -14.02
CA PRO A 5 52.02 -11.46 -15.23
C PRO A 5 50.86 -10.53 -15.63
N ILE A 6 50.72 -10.36 -16.95
CA ILE A 6 49.64 -9.69 -17.69
C ILE A 6 48.28 -9.85 -17.01
N ALA A 7 47.70 -8.73 -16.59
CA ALA A 7 46.31 -8.66 -16.14
C ALA A 7 45.40 -9.04 -17.31
N LYS A 8 44.74 -10.19 -17.21
CA LYS A 8 43.62 -10.52 -18.09
C LYS A 8 42.46 -9.59 -17.71
N PRO A 9 41.86 -8.85 -18.66
CA PRO A 9 40.62 -8.16 -18.36
C PRO A 9 39.57 -9.25 -18.11
N TYR A 10 39.11 -9.36 -16.86
CA TYR A 10 37.84 -9.99 -16.57
C TYR A 10 36.79 -9.15 -17.30
N LEU A 11 36.40 -9.58 -18.49
CA LEU A 11 35.10 -9.20 -19.05
C LEU A 11 34.06 -9.89 -18.17
N ILE A 12 33.75 -9.23 -17.04
CA ILE A 12 32.43 -9.30 -16.47
C ILE A 12 31.54 -8.73 -17.58
N TYR A 13 30.93 -9.62 -18.37
CA TYR A 13 29.71 -9.23 -19.06
C TYR A 13 28.76 -8.88 -17.93
N GLY A 14 28.73 -7.58 -17.61
CA GLY A 14 27.66 -7.00 -16.83
C GLY A 14 26.40 -7.43 -17.53
N ASP A 15 25.65 -8.27 -16.83
CA ASP A 15 24.22 -8.45 -17.02
C ASP A 15 23.64 -7.05 -17.30
N PRO A 16 23.09 -6.77 -18.50
CA PRO A 16 22.33 -5.56 -18.68
C PRO A 16 21.08 -5.71 -17.81
N MET A 17 21.21 -5.28 -16.55
CA MET A 17 20.14 -4.77 -15.71
C MET A 17 19.58 -3.51 -16.37
N GLU A 18 19.00 -3.68 -17.55
CA GLU A 18 18.34 -2.63 -18.31
C GLU A 18 17.19 -3.20 -19.15
N GLU A 19 16.43 -4.13 -18.58
CA GLU A 19 15.00 -4.23 -18.88
C GLU A 19 14.28 -3.41 -17.79
N GLY A 20 14.29 -2.09 -17.97
CA GLY A 20 13.34 -1.24 -17.27
C GLY A 20 11.91 -1.64 -17.65
N PHE A 21 10.95 -1.31 -16.79
CA PHE A 21 9.51 -1.39 -17.06
C PHE A 21 8.81 -2.76 -16.87
N ALA A 22 9.02 -3.38 -15.72
CA ALA A 22 7.93 -4.11 -15.06
C ALA A 22 8.02 -4.10 -13.53
N GLU A 23 8.51 -3.01 -12.94
CA GLU A 23 7.94 -2.60 -11.66
C GLU A 23 6.52 -2.13 -11.96
N SER A 24 5.64 -3.08 -12.26
CA SER A 24 4.25 -2.98 -11.91
C SER A 24 4.27 -2.77 -10.40
N SER A 25 4.40 -1.51 -10.01
CA SER A 25 3.90 -0.99 -8.75
C SER A 25 2.40 -1.16 -8.82
N SER A 26 1.98 -2.43 -8.86
CA SER A 26 0.70 -2.84 -8.34
C SER A 26 0.73 -2.23 -6.96
N PRO A 27 -0.10 -1.21 -6.67
CA PRO A 27 -0.18 -0.71 -5.31
C PRO A 27 -0.36 -1.96 -4.46
N SER A 28 0.58 -2.24 -3.54
CA SER A 28 0.54 -3.45 -2.72
C SER A 28 -0.89 -3.59 -2.28
N ARG A 29 -1.61 -4.59 -2.83
CA ARG A 29 -3.04 -4.71 -2.57
C ARG A 29 -3.09 -4.82 -1.05
N PRO A 30 -3.64 -3.81 -0.33
CA PRO A 30 -3.72 -3.92 1.11
C PRO A 30 -4.41 -5.26 1.35
N SER A 31 -3.79 -6.09 2.21
CA SER A 31 -4.36 -7.35 2.65
C SER A 31 -5.86 -7.15 2.85
N PRO A 32 -6.74 -8.07 2.40
CA PRO A 32 -8.18 -7.86 2.40
C PRO A 32 -8.60 -7.36 3.78
N LEU A 33 -8.79 -6.04 3.87
CA LEU A 33 -9.13 -5.40 5.12
C LEU A 33 -10.52 -5.89 5.40
N SER A 34 -10.74 -6.44 6.60
CA SER A 34 -12.11 -6.83 6.92
C SER A 34 -12.99 -5.56 6.81
N PRO A 35 -14.26 -5.69 6.42
CA PRO A 35 -15.15 -4.53 6.32
C PRO A 35 -15.18 -3.72 7.62
N THR A 36 -15.00 -4.39 8.76
CA THR A 36 -14.85 -3.79 10.08
C THR A 36 -13.59 -2.92 10.19
N ASP A 37 -12.45 -3.41 9.70
CA ASP A 37 -11.17 -2.68 9.71
C ASP A 37 -11.21 -1.45 8.79
N ILE A 38 -11.89 -1.53 7.64
CA ILE A 38 -12.06 -0.39 6.73
C ILE A 38 -12.87 0.72 7.39
N LYS A 39 -14.01 0.38 8.01
CA LYS A 39 -14.86 1.35 8.74
C LYS A 39 -14.08 2.04 9.85
N ALA A 40 -13.36 1.26 10.67
CA ALA A 40 -12.54 1.78 11.75
C ALA A 40 -11.41 2.68 11.24
N GLY A 41 -10.74 2.30 10.15
CA GLY A 41 -9.69 3.10 9.54
C GLY A 41 -10.19 4.44 8.99
N ILE A 42 -11.35 4.45 8.33
CA ILE A 42 -11.98 5.69 7.85
C ILE A 42 -12.33 6.61 9.02
N TYR A 43 -12.99 6.07 10.04
CA TYR A 43 -13.35 6.85 11.23
C TYR A 43 -12.13 7.44 11.93
N ALA A 44 -11.10 6.63 12.19
CA ALA A 44 -9.87 7.09 12.81
C ALA A 44 -9.20 8.22 12.01
N ARG A 45 -9.17 8.09 10.67
CA ARG A 45 -8.62 9.14 9.80
C ARG A 45 -9.45 10.42 9.84
N LEU A 46 -10.78 10.32 9.87
CA LEU A 46 -11.67 11.48 9.97
C LEU A 46 -11.49 12.24 11.29
N VAL A 47 -11.32 11.52 12.40
CA VAL A 47 -10.98 12.14 13.69
C VAL A 47 -9.61 12.80 13.65
N GLU A 48 -8.60 12.14 13.09
CA GLU A 48 -7.22 12.65 12.99
C GLU A 48 -7.14 13.97 12.22
N ILE A 49 -7.91 14.11 11.14
CA ILE A 49 -7.94 15.35 10.35
C ILE A 49 -8.87 16.43 10.94
N GLY A 50 -9.51 16.14 12.08
CA GLY A 50 -10.41 17.08 12.76
C GLY A 50 -11.75 17.28 12.05
N ASN A 51 -12.32 16.24 11.45
CA ASN A 51 -13.69 16.31 10.94
C ASN A 51 -14.66 16.59 12.10
N ASP A 52 -15.43 17.67 11.98
CA ASP A 52 -16.33 18.13 13.06
C ASP A 52 -17.35 17.06 13.46
N GLU A 53 -17.96 16.35 12.51
CA GLU A 53 -18.93 15.30 12.82
C GLU A 53 -18.29 14.11 13.53
N ALA A 54 -17.12 13.64 13.05
CA ALA A 54 -16.41 12.54 13.67
C ALA A 54 -15.86 12.90 15.08
N ALA A 55 -15.52 14.17 15.31
CA ALA A 55 -14.97 14.63 16.58
C ALA A 55 -16.05 15.00 17.63
N SER A 56 -17.21 15.50 17.17
CA SER A 56 -18.28 15.97 18.06
C SER A 56 -19.39 14.96 18.30
N ASP A 57 -19.56 13.98 17.40
CA ASP A 57 -20.69 13.06 17.44
C ASP A 57 -20.23 11.61 17.67
N PRO A 58 -20.51 11.03 18.85
CA PRO A 58 -20.13 9.66 19.17
C PRO A 58 -20.86 8.60 18.33
N ASP A 59 -22.02 8.94 17.74
CA ASP A 59 -22.82 8.04 16.89
C ASP A 59 -22.40 8.09 15.41
N PHE A 60 -21.41 8.93 15.06
CA PHE A 60 -20.90 9.02 13.70
C PHE A 60 -20.35 7.69 13.18
N PHE A 61 -19.69 6.89 14.03
CA PHE A 61 -19.21 5.57 13.64
C PHE A 61 -20.34 4.62 13.24
N ALA A 62 -21.47 4.64 13.95
CA ALA A 62 -22.63 3.82 13.63
C ALA A 62 -23.25 4.19 12.27
N ARG A 63 -23.19 5.47 11.88
CA ARG A 63 -23.61 5.93 10.55
C ARG A 63 -22.69 5.46 9.44
N ILE A 64 -21.37 5.45 9.67
CA ILE A 64 -20.40 4.83 8.76
C ILE A 64 -20.75 3.34 8.61
N GLU A 65 -21.00 2.64 9.71
CA GLU A 65 -21.37 1.24 9.66
C GLU A 65 -22.65 0.97 8.88
N ALA A 66 -23.71 1.74 9.12
CA ALA A 66 -24.97 1.64 8.39
C ALA A 66 -24.80 1.98 6.90
N HIS A 67 -23.92 2.92 6.54
CA HIS A 67 -23.63 3.29 5.16
C HIS A 67 -23.01 2.13 4.38
N PHE A 68 -21.98 1.48 4.95
CA PHE A 68 -21.30 0.36 4.30
C PHE A 68 -22.07 -0.97 4.43
N GLY A 69 -22.97 -1.09 5.41
CA GLY A 69 -23.88 -2.23 5.56
C GLY A 69 -25.08 -2.20 4.61
N ARG A 70 -25.23 -1.14 3.80
CA ARG A 70 -26.40 -0.89 2.96
C ARG A 70 -26.37 -1.60 1.61
N LEU A 71 -25.77 -2.79 1.56
CA LEU A 71 -25.91 -3.64 0.37
C LEU A 71 -27.39 -4.04 0.26
N PRO A 72 -28.05 -3.84 -0.90
CA PRO A 72 -29.30 -4.53 -1.13
C PRO A 72 -29.04 -6.04 -0.97
N PRO A 73 -29.99 -6.81 -0.41
CA PRO A 73 -29.84 -8.26 -0.41
C PRO A 73 -29.56 -8.69 -1.86
N SER A 74 -28.47 -9.42 -2.08
CA SER A 74 -28.20 -10.02 -3.37
C SER A 74 -29.39 -10.93 -3.70
N GLU A 75 -30.12 -10.62 -4.79
CA GLU A 75 -31.12 -11.55 -5.35
C GLU A 75 -30.45 -12.81 -5.90
#